data_AF-A0AAE9XL33-F1
#
_entry.id   AF-A0AAE9XL33-F1
#
_cell.length_a   1.000
_cell.length_b   1.000
_cell.length_c   1.000
_cell.angle_alpha   90.00
_cell.angle_beta   90.00
_cell.angle_gamma   90.00
#
_symmetry.space_group_name_H-M   'P 1'
#
loop_
_entity.id
_entity.type
_entity.pdbx_description
1 polymer ?
#
loop_
_entity_poly.entity_id
_entity_poly.type
_entity_poly.pdbx_seq_one_letter_code
_entity_poly.pdbx_strand_id
1 'polypeptide(L)'
;MKRINITIGFLFIYFVVMSVLGYPRERIAPDGADRLVTYLLVCALELVVLILLRWVLIRRYKMRERRRHDMEQYARYDEEPDE
;
A
#
# COMPACT_ATOMS: atom_id res chain seq x y z
N MET A 1 -3.83 -7.38 -11.20
CA MET A 1 -3.34 -7.92 -9.91
C MET A 1 -1.82 -8.15 -9.85
N LYS A 2 -1.17 -8.92 -10.75
CA LYS A 2 0.28 -9.28 -10.65
C LYS A 2 1.28 -8.10 -10.65
N ARG A 3 1.06 -7.05 -11.45
CA ARG A 3 1.99 -5.90 -11.55
C ARG A 3 1.99 -5.00 -10.31
N ILE A 4 0.84 -4.92 -9.61
CA ILE A 4 0.64 -4.07 -8.42
C ILE A 4 1.44 -4.60 -7.21
N ASN A 5 1.60 -5.92 -7.11
CA ASN A 5 2.42 -6.57 -6.08
C ASN A 5 3.92 -6.38 -6.32
N ILE A 6 4.38 -6.37 -7.58
CA ILE A 6 5.80 -6.14 -7.88
C ILE A 6 6.20 -4.72 -7.48
N THR A 7 5.37 -3.72 -7.80
CA THR A 7 5.65 -2.33 -7.42
C THR A 7 5.79 -2.17 -5.90
N ILE A 8 5.01 -2.92 -5.11
CA ILE A 8 5.10 -2.85 -3.64
C ILE A 8 6.39 -3.45 -3.11
N GLY A 9 6.87 -4.54 -3.72
CA GLY A 9 8.17 -5.12 -3.39
C GLY A 9 9.30 -4.12 -3.64
N PHE A 10 9.29 -3.45 -4.79
CA PHE A 10 10.26 -2.38 -5.09
C PHE A 10 10.14 -1.18 -4.15
N LEU A 11 8.91 -0.75 -3.82
CA LEU A 11 8.69 0.36 -2.88
C LEU A 11 9.23 0.03 -1.48
N PHE A 12 9.04 -1.22 -1.04
CA PHE A 12 9.53 -1.70 0.24
C PHE A 12 11.08 -1.77 0.26
N ILE A 13 11.71 -2.26 -0.81
CA ILE A 13 13.18 -2.24 -0.94
C ILE A 13 13.70 -0.81 -0.91
N TYR A 14 13.08 0.12 -1.64
CA TYR A 14 13.45 1.54 -1.63
C TYR A 14 13.33 2.14 -0.23
N PHE A 15 12.25 1.83 0.48
CA PHE A 15 12.04 2.25 1.86
C PHE A 15 13.15 1.74 2.79
N VAL A 16 13.51 0.45 2.68
CA VAL A 16 14.59 -0.14 3.48
C VAL A 16 15.93 0.55 3.21
N VAL A 17 16.26 0.84 1.93
CA VAL A 17 17.50 1.54 1.57
C VAL A 17 17.51 2.96 2.15
N MET A 18 16.41 3.71 2.02
CA MET A 18 16.29 5.04 2.62
C MET A 18 16.36 5.00 4.15
N SER A 19 15.78 3.98 4.77
CA SER A 19 15.82 3.79 6.23
C SER A 19 17.22 3.47 6.76
N VAL A 20 18.02 2.74 5.98
CA VAL A 20 19.43 2.48 6.31
C VAL A 20 20.30 3.73 6.11
N LEU A 21 20.05 4.50 5.04
CA LEU A 21 20.80 5.73 4.75
C LEU A 21 20.48 6.88 5.71
N GLY A 22 19.22 7.00 6.15
CA GLY A 22 18.80 8.03 7.09
C GLY A 22 19.10 7.71 8.56
N TYR A 23 19.75 6.58 8.83
CA TYR A 23 20.05 6.14 10.18
C TYR A 23 20.91 7.20 10.91
N PRO A 24 20.42 7.77 12.03
CA PRO A 24 21.15 8.80 12.74
C PRO A 24 22.41 8.20 13.37
N ARG A 25 23.58 8.67 12.93
CA ARG A 25 24.90 8.22 13.42
C ARG A 25 25.16 8.63 14.87
N GLU A 26 24.45 9.65 15.36
CA GLU A 26 24.46 10.11 16.75
C GLU A 26 23.16 9.68 17.45
N ARG A 27 23.29 8.90 18.53
CA ARG A 27 22.14 8.34 19.27
C ARG A 27 21.38 9.39 20.09
N ILE A 28 22.07 10.45 20.51
CA ILE A 28 21.56 11.42 21.48
C ILE A 28 21.44 12.76 20.76
N ALA A 29 20.20 13.25 20.58
CA ALA A 29 20.01 14.66 20.23
C ALA A 29 20.47 15.54 21.40
N PRO A 30 20.91 16.78 21.18
CA PRO A 30 21.30 17.70 22.26
C PRO A 30 20.20 17.92 23.33
N ASP A 31 18.95 17.54 23.03
CA ASP A 31 17.78 17.58 23.92
C ASP A 31 17.58 16.32 24.79
N GLY A 32 18.49 15.33 24.75
CA GLY A 32 18.38 14.09 25.54
C GLY A 32 17.33 13.08 25.03
N ALA A 33 16.63 13.39 23.93
CA ALA A 33 15.71 12.48 23.27
C ALA A 33 16.45 11.44 22.41
N ASP A 34 16.06 10.16 22.55
CA ASP A 34 16.56 9.06 21.74
C ASP A 34 16.11 9.20 20.28
N ARG A 35 16.98 9.82 19.46
CA ARG A 35 16.75 10.02 18.02
C ARG A 35 16.47 8.73 17.27
N LEU A 36 17.02 7.61 17.75
CA LEU A 36 16.78 6.28 17.20
C LEU A 36 15.34 5.82 17.36
N VAL A 37 14.75 6.02 18.54
CA VAL A 37 13.38 5.60 18.82
C VAL A 37 12.43 6.40 17.95
N THR A 38 12.59 7.73 17.90
CA THR A 38 11.76 8.59 17.05
C THR A 38 11.93 8.26 15.57
N TYR A 39 13.16 8.01 15.12
CA TYR A 39 13.44 7.61 13.74
C TYR A 39 12.75 6.30 13.35
N LEU A 40 12.85 5.27 14.20
CA LEU A 40 12.18 3.98 13.98
C LEU A 40 10.66 4.12 14.01
N LEU A 41 10.12 4.97 14.90
CA LEU A 41 8.68 5.22 14.99
C LEU A 41 8.15 5.90 13.73
N VAL A 42 8.88 6.91 13.22
CA VAL A 42 8.53 7.57 11.94
C VAL A 42 8.62 6.59 10.78
N CYS A 43 9.67 5.77 10.72
CA CYS A 43 9.80 4.73 9.69
C CYS A 43 8.64 3.73 9.73
N ALA A 44 8.28 3.25 10.93
CA ALA A 44 7.15 2.34 11.09
C ALA A 44 5.82 3.00 10.67
N LEU A 45 5.64 4.28 10.99
CA LEU A 45 4.43 5.03 10.66
C LEU A 45 4.30 5.26 9.14
N GLU A 46 5.39 5.59 8.45
CA GLU A 46 5.39 5.66 6.97
C GLU A 46 5.04 4.33 6.33
N LEU A 47 5.60 3.21 6.82
CA LEU A 47 5.25 1.87 6.32
C LEU A 47 3.76 1.57 6.50
N VAL A 48 3.21 1.87 7.68
CA VAL A 48 1.79 1.67 7.96
C VAL A 48 0.93 2.47 6.99
N VAL A 49 1.25 3.75 6.78
CA VAL A 49 0.51 4.62 5.85
C VAL A 49 0.58 4.11 4.42
N LEU A 50 1.74 3.69 3.93
CA LEU A 50 1.92 3.13 2.59
C LEU A 50 1.07 1.86 2.38
N ILE A 51 1.07 0.96 3.38
CA ILE A 51 0.26 -0.27 3.35
C ILE A 51 -1.23 0.08 3.33
N LEU A 52 -1.67 1.01 4.19
CA LEU A 52 -3.06 1.44 4.29
C LEU A 52 -3.56 2.07 3.00
N LEU A 53 -2.79 3.00 2.43
CA LEU A 53 -3.10 3.65 1.17
C LEU A 53 -3.27 2.62 0.06
N ARG A 54 -2.36 1.63 -0.02
CA ARG A 54 -2.47 0.58 -1.02
C ARG A 54 -3.69 -0.31 -0.80
N TRP A 55 -3.96 -0.68 0.45
CA TRP A 55 -5.13 -1.49 0.79
C TRP A 55 -6.43 -0.79 0.36
N VAL A 56 -6.54 0.52 0.60
CA VAL A 56 -7.67 1.33 0.14
C VAL A 56 -7.76 1.35 -1.38
N LEU A 57 -6.65 1.54 -2.11
CA LEU A 57 -6.63 1.49 -3.58
C LEU A 57 -7.13 0.14 -4.11
N ILE A 58 -6.64 -0.98 -3.55
CA ILE A 58 -7.03 -2.34 -3.95
C ILE A 58 -8.52 -2.57 -3.66
N ARG A 59 -8.98 -2.18 -2.47
CA ARG A 59 -10.39 -2.31 -2.07
C ARG A 59 -11.31 -1.53 -2.99
N ARG A 60 -10.92 -0.30 -3.35
CA ARG A 60 -11.67 0.54 -4.31
C ARG A 60 -11.69 -0.07 -5.71
N TYR A 61 -10.57 -0.65 -6.16
CA TYR A 61 -10.48 -1.31 -7.46
C TYR A 61 -11.38 -2.55 -7.52
N LYS A 62 -11.36 -3.39 -6.48
CA LYS A 62 -12.21 -4.58 -6.37
C LYS A 62 -13.70 -4.24 -6.40
N MET A 63 -14.11 -3.13 -5.80
CA MET A 63 -15.50 -2.66 -5.88
C MET A 63 -15.91 -2.23 -7.31
N ARG A 64 -14.98 -1.65 -8.07
CA ARG A 64 -15.22 -1.30 -9.48
C ARG A 64 -15.29 -2.54 -10.38
N GLU A 65 -14.45 -3.55 -10.12
CA GLU A 65 -14.51 -4.83 -10.83
C GLU A 65 -15.84 -5.54 -10.60
N ARG A 66 -16.34 -5.59 -9.36
CA ARG A 66 -17.65 -6.20 -9.06
C ARG A 66 -18.78 -5.55 -9.87
N ARG A 67 -18.83 -4.22 -9.93
CA ARG A 67 -19.85 -3.51 -10.71
C ARG A 67 -19.80 -3.81 -12.21
N ARG A 68 -18.59 -3.99 -12.77
CA ARG A 68 -18.45 -4.37 -14.19
C ARG A 68 -18.93 -5.80 -14.43
N HIS A 69 -18.55 -6.71 -13.54
CA HIS A 69 -18.94 -8.12 -13.64
C HIS A 69 -20.46 -8.30 -13.52
N ASP A 70 -21.11 -7.55 -12.62
CA ASP A 70 -22.57 -7.58 -12.48
C ASP A 70 -23.24 -7.05 -13.77
N MET A 71 -22.77 -5.93 -14.33
CA MET A 71 -23.30 -5.38 -15.60
C MET A 71 -23.12 -6.34 -16.78
N GLU A 72 -21.96 -6.98 -16.91
CA GLU A 72 -21.71 -7.98 -17.95
C GLU A 72 -22.62 -9.20 -17.77
N GLN A 73 -22.91 -9.59 -16.53
CA GLN A 73 -23.80 -10.70 -16.25
C GLN A 73 -25.27 -10.36 -16.58
N TYR A 74 -25.75 -9.16 -16.22
CA TYR A 74 -27.08 -8.69 -16.63
C TYR A 74 -27.23 -8.57 -18.15
N ALA A 75 -26.21 -8.06 -18.85
CA ALA A 75 -26.24 -7.96 -20.31
C ALA A 75 -26.33 -9.35 -20.99
N ARG A 76 -25.70 -10.37 -20.41
CA ARG A 76 -25.80 -11.76 -20.90
C ARG A 76 -27.18 -12.39 -20.63
N TYR A 77 -27.82 -12.08 -19.50
CA TYR A 77 -29.19 -12.55 -19.22
C TYR A 77 -30.22 -11.90 -20.15
N ASP A 78 -30.07 -10.63 -20.53
CA ASP A 78 -30.94 -9.98 -21.52
C ASP A 78 -30.79 -10.57 -22.95
N GLU A 79 -29.68 -11.25 -23.25
CA GLU A 79 -29.41 -11.91 -24.54
C GLU A 79 -29.86 -13.39 -24.60
N GLU A 80 -30.18 -14.03 -23.48
CA GLU A 80 -30.83 -15.34 -23.43
C GLU A 80 -32.35 -15.12 -23.24
N PRO A 81 -33.14 -14.92 -24.32
CA PRO A 81 -34.59 -14.88 -24.17
C PRO A 81 -35.05 -16.24 -23.65
N ASP A 82 -35.91 -16.20 -22.63
CA ASP A 82 -36.55 -17.37 -22.03
C ASP A 82 -37.20 -18.22 -23.14
N GLU A 83 -36.54 -19.32 -23.55
CA GLU A 83 -37.08 -20.32 -24.49
C GLU A 83 -38.32 -21.03 -23.93
#